data_AF-A0A960TL35-F1
#
_entry.id   AF-A0A960TL35-F1
#
_cell.length_a   1.000
_cell.length_b   1.000
_cell.length_c   1.000
_cell.angle_alpha   90.00
_cell.angle_beta   90.00
_cell.angle_gamma   90.00
#
_symmetry.space_group_name_H-M   'P 1'
#
loop_
_entity.id
_entity.type
_entity.pdbx_description
1 polymer ?
#
loop_
_entity_poly.entity_id
_entity_poly.type
_entity_poly.pdbx_seq_one_letter_code
_entity_poly.pdbx_strand_id
1 'polypeptide(L)' 'MATILNVSRSGYYKYKNHFAKKRNKYDVKIVDLTYYIWKKNKKVYGLNRILPEVKKIDSSYGERRVRKIMNLLKIQ' A
#
# COMPACT_ATOMS: atom_id res chain seq x y z
N MET A 1 -4.27 -27.30 -0.60
CA MET A 1 -4.34 -26.62 0.72
C MET A 1 -5.65 -26.86 1.46
N ALA A 2 -6.83 -26.47 0.94
CA ALA A 2 -8.09 -26.66 1.67
C ALA A 2 -8.40 -28.14 1.99
N THR A 3 -8.13 -29.03 1.03
CA THR A 3 -8.25 -30.49 1.18
C THR A 3 -7.26 -31.05 2.20
N ILE A 4 -5.99 -30.62 2.15
CA ILE A 4 -4.93 -31.04 3.10
C ILE A 4 -5.28 -30.64 4.55
N LEU A 5 -5.93 -29.49 4.73
CA LEU A 5 -6.33 -28.96 6.03
C LEU A 5 -7.72 -29.45 6.48
N ASN A 6 -8.38 -30.34 5.72
CA ASN A 6 -9.75 -30.82 5.96
C ASN A 6 -10.78 -29.69 6.23
N VAL A 7 -10.67 -28.60 5.50
CA VAL A 7 -11.61 -27.46 5.59
C VAL A 7 -12.37 -27.28 4.29
N SER A 8 -13.59 -26.74 4.37
CA SER A 8 -14.34 -26.37 3.17
C SER A 8 -13.56 -25.36 2.32
N ARG A 9 -13.66 -25.49 0.99
CA ARG A 9 -12.97 -24.61 0.04
C ARG A 9 -13.35 -23.14 0.29
N SER A 10 -14.62 -22.87 0.53
CA SER A 10 -15.14 -21.54 0.85
C SER A 10 -14.57 -20.99 2.17
N GLY A 11 -14.51 -21.81 3.23
CA GLY A 11 -13.94 -21.45 4.52
C GLY A 11 -12.45 -21.10 4.41
N TYR A 12 -11.68 -21.92 3.69
CA TYR A 12 -10.26 -21.70 3.46
C TYR A 12 -9.99 -20.37 2.74
N TYR A 13 -10.69 -20.08 1.64
CA TYR A 13 -10.49 -18.81 0.93
C TYR A 13 -11.04 -17.61 1.70
N LYS A 14 -12.13 -17.75 2.47
CA LYS A 14 -12.63 -16.70 3.37
C LYS A 14 -11.59 -16.33 4.42
N TYR A 15 -10.98 -17.34 5.06
CA TYR A 15 -9.88 -17.16 6.01
C TYR A 15 -8.68 -16.50 5.33
N LYS A 16 -8.17 -17.06 4.22
CA LYS A 16 -7.04 -16.50 3.47
C LYS A 16 -7.27 -15.03 3.08
N ASN A 17 -8.46 -14.71 2.58
CA ASN A 17 -8.82 -13.36 2.15
C ASN A 17 -8.94 -12.39 3.34
N HIS A 18 -9.35 -12.87 4.53
CA HIS A 18 -9.37 -12.06 5.74
C HIS A 18 -7.95 -11.61 6.15
N PHE A 19 -6.95 -12.51 6.08
CA PHE A 19 -5.55 -12.14 6.36
C PHE A 19 -4.95 -11.24 5.28
N ALA A 20 -5.29 -11.47 4.00
CA ALA A 20 -4.89 -10.58 2.91
C ALA A 20 -5.48 -9.16 3.09
N LYS A 21 -6.72 -9.03 3.57
CA LYS A 21 -7.33 -7.74 3.93
C LYS A 21 -6.60 -7.06 5.10
N LYS A 22 -6.17 -7.80 6.12
CA LYS A 22 -5.36 -7.24 7.23
C LYS A 22 -3.99 -6.76 6.76
N ARG A 23 -3.33 -7.45 5.83
CA ARG A 23 -2.05 -7.00 5.22
C ARG A 23 -2.18 -5.77 4.33
N ASN A 24 -3.39 -5.42 3.88
CA ASN A 24 -3.62 -4.17 3.15
C ASN A 24 -3.68 -2.92 4.07
N LYS A 25 -3.50 -3.06 5.39
CA LYS A 25 -3.11 -1.91 6.22
C LYS A 25 -1.77 -1.42 5.69
N TYR A 26 -1.77 -0.21 5.15
CA TYR A 26 -0.63 0.42 4.51
C TYR A 26 0.68 0.11 5.26
N ASP A 27 1.68 -0.35 4.52
CA ASP A 27 3.00 -0.57 5.09
C ASP A 27 3.49 0.77 5.65
N VAL A 28 3.73 0.83 6.96
CA VAL A 28 4.09 2.06 7.69
C VAL A 28 5.28 2.74 7.01
N LYS A 29 6.23 1.94 6.53
CA LYS A 29 7.40 2.38 5.78
C LYS A 29 7.06 3.24 4.56
N ILE A 30 6.00 2.91 3.81
CA ILE A 30 5.63 3.68 2.61
C ILE A 30 5.00 5.00 3.01
N VAL A 31 4.16 4.99 4.05
CA VAL A 31 3.54 6.21 4.56
C VAL A 31 4.63 7.21 4.94
N ASP A 32 5.63 6.74 5.68
CA ASP A 32 6.77 7.56 6.09
C ASP A 32 7.62 8.03 4.89
N LEU A 33 7.88 7.14 3.93
CA LEU A 33 8.60 7.50 2.70
C LEU A 33 7.87 8.57 1.89
N THR A 34 6.56 8.40 1.69
CA THR A 34 5.73 9.34 0.91
C THR A 34 5.71 10.70 1.58
N TYR A 35 5.54 10.73 2.91
CA TYR A 35 5.59 11.95 3.70
C TYR A 35 6.98 12.62 3.64
N TYR A 36 8.05 11.84 3.78
CA TYR A 36 9.43 12.34 3.73
C TYR A 36 9.74 12.97 2.37
N ILE A 37 9.40 12.30 1.27
CA ILE A 37 9.60 12.82 -0.10
C ILE A 37 8.82 14.12 -0.29
N TRP A 38 7.56 14.16 0.15
CA TRP A 38 6.74 15.37 0.05
C TRP A 38 7.32 16.54 0.87
N LYS A 39 7.72 16.27 2.12
CA LYS A 39 8.33 17.27 3.02
C LYS A 39 9.67 17.78 2.49
N LYS A 40 10.54 16.88 1.98
CA LYS A 40 11.83 17.22 1.38
C LYS A 40 11.68 18.15 0.18
N ASN A 41 10.62 17.95 -0.62
CA ASN A 41 10.34 18.75 -1.81
C ASN A 41 9.41 19.95 -1.52
N LYS A 42 9.55 20.56 -0.33
CA LYS A 42 8.81 21.76 0.10
C LYS A 42 7.29 21.65 -0.01
N LYS A 43 6.73 20.45 0.06
CA LYS A 43 5.29 20.18 -0.06
C LYS A 43 4.68 20.51 -1.43
N VAL A 44 5.51 20.69 -2.46
CA VAL A 44 5.06 21.08 -3.81
C VAL A 44 4.71 19.87 -4.68
N TYR A 45 5.29 18.71 -4.36
CA TYR A 45 5.18 17.55 -5.23
C TYR A 45 3.81 16.90 -5.09
N GLY A 46 3.05 16.88 -6.19
CA GLY A 46 1.86 16.04 -6.33
C GLY A 46 2.21 14.61 -6.76
N LEU A 47 1.17 13.81 -7.04
CA LEU A 47 1.26 12.39 -7.36
C LEU A 47 2.26 12.09 -8.48
N ASN A 48 2.26 12.88 -9.56
CA ASN A 48 3.10 12.66 -10.73
C ASN A 48 4.60 12.72 -10.42
N ARG A 49 5.00 13.50 -9.39
CA ARG A 49 6.40 13.61 -8.95
C ARG A 49 6.73 12.69 -7.80
N ILE A 50 5.76 12.41 -6.92
CA ILE A 50 5.95 11.48 -5.79
C ILE A 50 6.05 10.04 -6.29
N LEU A 51 5.19 9.62 -7.22
CA LEU A 51 5.16 8.25 -7.74
C LEU A 51 6.51 7.75 -8.28
N PRO A 52 7.21 8.47 -9.18
CA PRO A 52 8.51 8.02 -9.66
C PRO A 52 9.55 7.95 -8.55
N GLU A 53 9.55 8.87 -7.59
CA GLU A 53 10.46 8.84 -6.44
C GLU A 53 10.21 7.63 -5.52
N VAL A 54 8.93 7.30 -5.26
CA VAL A 54 8.57 6.10 -4.50
C VAL A 54 8.97 4.83 -5.26
N LYS A 55 8.75 4.79 -6.58
CA LYS A 55 9.11 3.65 -7.43
C LYS A 55 10.62 3.39 -7.53
N LYS A 56 11.46 4.42 -7.39
CA LYS A 56 12.93 4.25 -7.32
C LYS A 56 13.34 3.43 -6.08
N ILE A 57 12.59 3.53 -4.99
CA ILE A 57 12.88 2.84 -3.74
C ILE A 57 12.21 1.46 -3.75
N ASP A 58 10.95 1.39 -4.18
CA ASP A 58 10.21 0.13 -4.29
C ASP A 58 9.23 0.19 -5.48
N SER A 59 9.53 -0.63 -6.49
CA SER A 59 8.77 -0.72 -7.74
C SER A 59 7.44 -1.47 -7.61
N SER A 60 7.18 -2.12 -6.46
CA SER A 60 5.93 -2.86 -6.20
C SER A 60 4.71 -1.94 -6.02
N TYR A 61 4.94 -0.64 -5.80
CA TYR A 61 3.85 0.31 -5.54
C TYR A 61 3.26 0.91 -6.80
N GLY A 62 1.98 0.60 -7.02
CA GLY A 62 1.15 1.21 -8.03
C GLY A 62 0.55 2.55 -7.60
N GLU A 63 0.15 3.35 -8.60
CA GLU A 63 -0.44 4.67 -8.45
C GLU A 63 -1.62 4.73 -7.48
N ARG A 64 -2.52 3.75 -7.56
CA ARG A 64 -3.69 3.67 -6.67
C ARG A 64 -3.31 3.60 -5.19
N ARG A 65 -2.21 2.91 -4.84
CA ARG A 65 -1.75 2.80 -3.45
C ARG A 65 -1.15 4.12 -2.99
N VAL A 66 -0.30 4.74 -3.81
CA VAL A 66 0.31 6.06 -3.50
C VAL A 66 -0.77 7.12 -3.33
N ARG A 67 -1.77 7.17 -4.22
CA ARG A 67 -2.89 8.12 -4.11
C ARG A 67 -3.69 7.94 -2.81
N LYS A 68 -3.96 6.70 -2.39
CA LYS A 68 -4.63 6.45 -1.11
C LYS A 68 -3.81 6.95 0.09
N ILE A 69 -2.48 6.77 0.05
CA ILE A 69 -1.57 7.25 1.10
C ILE A 69 -1.53 8.78 1.11
N MET A 70 -1.45 9.42 -0.06
CA MET A 70 -1.51 10.88 -0.17
C MET A 70 -2.80 11.45 0.40
N ASN A 71 -3.95 10.83 0.10
CA ASN A 71 -5.24 11.21 0.67
C ASN A 71 -5.25 11.07 2.20
N LEU A 72 -4.66 10.00 2.73
CA LEU A 72 -4.53 9.78 4.18
C LEU A 72 -3.66 10.86 4.85
N LEU A 73 -2.62 11.31 4.16
CA LEU A 73 -1.72 12.38 4.59
C LEU A 73 -2.25 13.80 4.28
N LYS A 74 -3.43 13.93 3.66
CA LYS A 74 -4.02 15.20 3.20
C LYS A 74 -3.10 16.00 2.27
N ILE A 75 -2.37 15.30 1.40
CA ILE A 75 -1.54 15.90 0.36
C ILE A 75 -2.39 16.07 -0.91
N GLN A 76 -2.44 17.30 -1.45
CA GLN A 76 -3.13 17.64 -2.71
C GLN A 76 -2.34 17.20 -3.94
#